data_AF-A0A2W0HAB7-F1
#
_entry.id   AF-A0A2W0HAB7-F1
#
_cell.length_a   1.000
_cell.length_b   1.000
_cell.length_c   1.000
_cell.angle_alpha   90.00
_cell.angle_beta   90.00
_cell.angle_gamma   90.00
#
_symmetry.space_group_name_H-M   'P 1'
#
loop_
_entity.id
_entity.type
_entity.pdbx_description
1 polymer ?
#
loop_
_entity_poly.entity_id
_entity_poly.type
_entity_poly.pdbx_seq_one_letter_code
_entity_poly.pdbx_strand_id
1 'polypeptide(L)'
;MGAKYSNKINKIRTFALVLVFAGIIIMYLGIFFQTSPFLMTLFMLLGFLAIIGSTVTYFWIGMLSTKTVQVVCPNCDRATKVLGRVDACMHCDEPLTMDKSLEGKEFNEAYNAKK
;
A
#
# COMPACT_ATOMS: atom_id res chain seq x y z
N MET A 1 0.82 -18.35 17.35
CA MET A 1 0.27 -17.04 16.96
C MET A 1 1.01 -16.60 15.72
N GLY A 2 0.55 -17.04 14.55
CA GLY A 2 1.23 -16.84 13.27
C GLY A 2 1.46 -15.35 13.01
N ALA A 3 2.65 -15.00 12.55
CA ALA A 3 3.01 -13.64 12.21
C ALA A 3 1.92 -13.08 11.27
N LYS A 4 1.25 -12.01 11.69
CA LYS A 4 0.25 -11.31 10.90
C LYS A 4 0.96 -10.58 9.76
N TYR A 5 1.24 -11.30 8.68
CA TYR A 5 1.77 -10.71 7.46
C TYR A 5 0.64 -9.94 6.78
N SER A 6 0.73 -8.62 6.80
CA SER A 6 -0.24 -7.77 6.13
C SER A 6 0.05 -7.77 4.64
N ASN A 7 -0.97 -8.08 3.83
CA ASN A 7 -0.92 -7.97 2.38
C ASN A 7 -0.33 -6.62 1.91
N LYS A 8 0.67 -6.68 1.02
CA LYS A 8 1.44 -5.50 0.55
C LYS A 8 0.54 -4.45 -0.09
N ILE A 9 -0.47 -4.90 -0.84
CA ILE A 9 -1.42 -4.00 -1.52
C ILE A 9 -2.22 -3.18 -0.50
N ASN A 10 -2.69 -3.80 0.58
CA ASN A 10 -3.42 -3.09 1.63
C ASN A 10 -2.53 -2.08 2.35
N LYS A 11 -1.26 -2.43 2.62
CA LYS A 11 -0.32 -1.52 3.28
C LYS A 11 -0.05 -0.25 2.47
N ILE A 12 0.15 -0.39 1.16
CA ILE A 12 0.38 0.77 0.27
C ILE A 12 -0.91 1.58 0.10
N ARG A 13 -2.09 0.93 0.05
CA ARG A 13 -3.38 1.65 0.00
C ARG A 13 -3.58 2.51 1.24
N THR A 14 -3.34 1.96 2.43
CA THR A 14 -3.44 2.71 3.68
C THR A 14 -2.43 3.85 3.73
N PHE A 15 -1.21 3.66 3.24
CA PHE A 15 -0.21 4.73 3.14
C PHE A 15 -0.68 5.89 2.26
N ALA A 16 -1.23 5.61 1.08
CA ALA A 16 -1.77 6.65 0.19
C ALA A 16 -2.91 7.44 0.86
N LEU A 17 -3.84 6.75 1.54
CA LEU A 17 -4.93 7.39 2.29
C LEU A 17 -4.40 8.29 3.40
N VAL A 18 -3.42 7.84 4.17
CA VAL A 18 -2.80 8.64 5.25
C VAL A 18 -2.14 9.90 4.68
N LEU A 19 -1.50 9.81 3.52
CA LEU A 19 -0.87 10.97 2.86
C LEU A 19 -1.90 12.05 2.46
N VAL A 20 -3.10 11.65 2.02
CA VAL A 20 -4.22 12.58 1.75
C VAL A 20 -4.62 13.33 3.01
N PHE A 21 -4.85 12.60 4.11
CA PHE A 21 -5.25 13.21 5.38
C PHE A 21 -4.16 14.15 5.92
N ALA A 22 -2.88 13.76 5.81
CA ALA A 22 -1.77 14.62 6.16
C ALA A 22 -1.75 15.91 5.31
N GLY A 23 -1.98 15.80 3.99
CA GLY A 23 -2.08 16.96 3.10
C GLY A 23 -3.19 17.93 3.51
N ILE A 24 -4.39 17.42 3.83
CA ILE A 24 -5.52 18.24 4.29
C ILE A 24 -5.19 18.94 5.62
N ILE A 25 -4.58 18.25 6.57
CA ILE A 25 -4.18 18.83 7.86
C ILE A 25 -3.16 19.95 7.65
N ILE A 26 -2.15 19.74 6.80
CA ILE A 26 -1.13 20.74 6.46
C ILE A 26 -1.77 21.97 5.84
N MET A 27 -2.74 21.81 4.93
CA MET A 27 -3.49 22.93 4.35
C MET A 27 -4.27 23.70 5.41
N TYR A 28 -4.95 23.00 6.32
CA TYR A 28 -5.73 23.63 7.38
C TYR A 28 -4.85 24.41 8.37
N LEU A 29 -3.68 23.88 8.73
CA LEU A 29 -2.69 24.59 9.53
C LEU A 29 -2.19 25.86 8.84
N GLY A 30 -2.05 25.82 7.51
CA GLY A 30 -1.68 27.00 6.72
C GLY A 30 -2.66 28.17 6.86
N ILE A 31 -3.95 27.89 7.01
CA ILE A 31 -5.00 28.91 7.19
C ILE A 31 -4.85 29.62 8.55
N PHE A 32 -4.33 28.94 9.57
CA PHE A 32 -4.10 29.54 10.88
C PHE A 32 -3.03 30.64 10.85
N PHE A 33 -2.08 30.56 9.91
CA PHE A 33 -1.01 31.54 9.68
C PHE A 33 -1.37 32.61 8.63
N GLN A 34 -2.65 32.93 8.51
CA GLN A 34 -3.22 33.97 7.62
C GLN A 34 -2.58 35.36 7.76
N THR A 35 -1.90 35.66 8.87
CA THR A 35 -1.20 36.94 9.08
C THR A 35 -0.01 37.15 8.13
N SER A 36 0.60 36.07 7.64
CA SER A 36 1.73 36.14 6.70
C SER A 36 1.39 35.41 5.39
N PRO A 37 1.15 36.13 4.27
CA PRO A 37 0.74 35.51 3.01
C PRO A 37 1.80 34.55 2.43
N PHE A 38 3.08 34.78 2.75
CA PHE A 38 4.17 33.89 2.33
C PHE A 38 4.07 32.50 2.98
N LEU A 39 3.85 32.45 4.29
CA LEU A 39 3.78 31.20 5.03
C LEU A 39 2.51 30.41 4.66
N MET A 40 1.38 31.10 4.52
CA MET A 40 0.11 30.51 4.05
C MET A 40 0.28 29.83 2.68
N THR A 41 0.92 30.52 1.73
CA THR A 41 1.15 29.98 0.38
C THR A 41 2.03 28.74 0.42
N LEU A 42 3.09 28.74 1.24
CA LEU A 42 3.99 27.59 1.38
C LEU A 42 3.23 26.33 1.87
N PHE A 43 2.41 26.47 2.92
CA PHE A 43 1.62 25.37 3.49
C PHE A 43 0.57 24.84 2.50
N MET A 44 -0.09 25.73 1.74
CA MET A 44 -1.02 25.29 0.69
C MET A 44 -0.32 24.53 -0.43
N LEU A 45 0.84 25.02 -0.89
CA LEU A 45 1.63 24.37 -1.93
C LEU A 45 2.12 22.99 -1.48
N LEU A 46 2.57 22.89 -0.23
CA LEU A 46 3.06 21.65 0.36
C LEU A 46 1.93 20.63 0.54
N GLY A 47 0.76 21.06 1.01
CA GLY A 47 -0.44 20.23 1.10
C GLY A 47 -0.94 19.76 -0.27
N PHE A 48 -0.90 20.63 -1.28
CA PHE A 48 -1.24 20.27 -2.66
C PHE A 48 -0.27 19.23 -3.25
N LEU A 49 1.04 19.40 -3.02
CA LEU A 49 2.05 18.41 -3.40
C LEU A 49 1.83 17.06 -2.72
N ALA A 50 1.42 17.06 -1.44
CA ALA A 50 1.08 15.84 -0.73
C ALA A 50 -0.12 15.12 -1.37
N ILE A 51 -1.17 15.84 -1.77
CA ILE A 51 -2.32 15.25 -2.46
C ILE A 51 -1.93 14.69 -3.84
N ILE A 52 -1.10 15.40 -4.61
CA ILE A 52 -0.57 14.87 -5.89
C ILE A 52 0.22 13.58 -5.64
N GLY A 53 1.12 13.57 -4.65
CA GLY A 53 1.89 12.38 -4.29
C GLY A 53 1.00 11.20 -3.92
N SER A 54 -0.11 11.45 -3.23
CA SER A 54 -1.09 10.41 -2.88
C SER A 54 -1.76 9.81 -4.11
N THR A 55 -2.06 10.65 -5.11
CA THR A 55 -2.72 10.23 -6.34
C THR A 55 -1.77 9.38 -7.18
N VAL A 56 -0.50 9.79 -7.28
CA VAL A 56 0.55 9.03 -8.00
C VAL A 56 0.77 7.66 -7.36
N THR A 57 0.91 7.60 -6.03
CA THR A 57 1.07 6.32 -5.32
C THR A 57 -0.14 5.42 -5.51
N TYR A 58 -1.36 5.95 -5.40
CA TYR A 58 -2.59 5.20 -5.65
C TYR A 58 -2.69 4.68 -7.08
N PHE A 59 -2.35 5.52 -8.06
CA PHE A 59 -2.32 5.16 -9.47
C PHE A 59 -1.33 4.02 -9.76
N TRP A 60 -0.13 4.08 -9.17
CA TRP A 60 0.88 3.05 -9.33
C TRP A 60 0.44 1.70 -8.76
N ILE A 61 -0.24 1.69 -7.61
CA ILE A 61 -0.85 0.47 -7.05
C ILE A 61 -1.94 -0.08 -7.97
N GLY A 62 -2.77 0.80 -8.54
CA GLY A 62 -3.78 0.42 -9.52
C GLY A 62 -3.16 -0.32 -10.70
N MET A 63 -2.06 0.21 -11.25
CA MET A 63 -1.29 -0.44 -12.31
C MET A 63 -0.61 -1.73 -11.87
N LEU A 64 -0.14 -1.84 -10.62
CA LEU A 64 0.40 -3.09 -10.08
C LEU A 64 -0.70 -4.15 -9.93
N SER A 65 -1.90 -3.76 -9.50
CA SER A 65 -3.04 -4.66 -9.26
C SER A 65 -3.59 -5.29 -10.55
N THR A 66 -3.35 -4.71 -11.72
CA THR A 66 -3.76 -5.31 -13.01
C THR A 66 -2.75 -6.34 -13.52
N LYS A 67 -1.51 -6.33 -13.01
CA LYS A 67 -0.42 -7.23 -13.42
C LYS A 67 -0.34 -8.51 -12.59
N THR A 68 -1.02 -8.58 -11.45
CA THR A 68 -0.96 -9.72 -10.52
C THR A 68 -1.85 -10.88 -10.95
N VAL A 69 -1.35 -12.11 -10.74
CA VAL A 69 -2.10 -13.34 -10.96
C VAL A 69 -3.18 -13.49 -9.89
N GLN A 70 -4.39 -13.83 -10.32
CA GLN A 70 -5.52 -14.13 -9.43
C GLN A 70 -5.52 -15.62 -9.13
N VAL A 71 -5.50 -15.98 -7.85
CA VAL A 71 -5.60 -17.37 -7.39
C VAL A 71 -6.68 -17.50 -6.34
N VAL A 72 -7.27 -18.69 -6.24
CA VAL A 72 -8.26 -18.99 -5.20
C VAL A 72 -7.51 -19.47 -3.96
N CYS A 73 -7.77 -18.84 -2.82
CA CYS A 73 -7.14 -19.24 -1.57
C CYS A 73 -7.76 -20.57 -1.07
N PRO A 74 -6.96 -21.60 -0.75
CA PRO A 74 -7.48 -22.90 -0.30
C PRO A 74 -8.09 -22.86 1.11
N ASN A 75 -7.85 -21.79 1.88
CA ASN A 75 -8.39 -21.64 3.24
C ASN A 75 -9.74 -20.89 3.27
N CYS A 76 -9.94 -19.92 2.36
CA CYS A 76 -11.14 -19.07 2.39
C CYS A 76 -11.96 -19.06 1.09
N ASP A 77 -11.56 -19.84 0.08
CA ASP A 77 -12.19 -19.97 -1.25
C ASP A 77 -12.44 -18.65 -2.00
N ARG A 78 -11.85 -17.56 -1.53
CA ARG A 78 -11.96 -16.24 -2.15
C ARG A 78 -10.81 -16.02 -3.12
N ALA A 79 -11.13 -15.36 -4.24
CA ALA A 79 -10.14 -14.92 -5.20
C ALA A 79 -9.23 -13.87 -4.55
N THR A 80 -7.93 -14.13 -4.53
CA THR A 80 -6.90 -13.25 -4.01
C THR A 80 -5.87 -12.96 -5.09
N LYS A 81 -5.43 -11.70 -5.16
CA LYS A 81 -4.34 -11.28 -6.04
C LYS A 81 -3.03 -11.44 -5.28
N VAL A 82 -2.06 -12.14 -5.86
CA VAL A 82 -0.74 -12.38 -5.26
C VAL A 82 0.30 -11.51 -5.97
N LEU A 83 1.06 -10.72 -5.21
CA LEU A 83 2.14 -9.87 -5.73
C LEU A 83 3.50 -10.57 -5.57
N GLY A 84 4.01 -11.17 -6.65
CA GLY A 84 5.30 -11.87 -6.65
C GLY A 84 5.19 -13.39 -6.53
N ARG A 85 6.22 -14.04 -5.97
CA ARG A 85 6.27 -15.50 -5.72
C ARG A 85 5.59 -15.89 -4.41
N VAL A 86 5.64 -15.00 -3.42
CA VAL A 86 5.05 -15.20 -2.08
C VAL A 86 4.29 -13.95 -1.64
N ASP A 87 3.05 -14.11 -1.16
CA ASP A 87 2.25 -12.99 -0.62
C ASP A 87 1.21 -13.53 0.37
N ALA A 88 0.63 -12.67 1.19
CA ALA A 88 -0.47 -13.06 2.08
C ALA A 88 -1.83 -12.88 1.38
N CYS A 89 -2.79 -13.74 1.70
CA CYS A 89 -4.16 -13.61 1.19
C CYS A 89 -4.74 -12.25 1.56
N MET A 90 -5.41 -11.56 0.62
CA MET A 90 -6.01 -10.25 0.91
C MET A 90 -7.16 -10.29 1.94
N HIS A 91 -7.72 -11.48 2.22
CA HIS A 91 -8.94 -11.65 3.03
C HIS A 91 -8.70 -12.34 4.37
N CYS A 92 -7.88 -13.38 4.39
CA CYS A 92 -7.58 -14.16 5.60
C CYS A 92 -6.13 -14.01 6.08
N ASP A 93 -5.30 -13.20 5.38
CA ASP A 93 -3.87 -13.01 5.65
C ASP A 93 -3.06 -14.32 5.70
N GLU A 94 -3.59 -15.41 5.14
CA GLU A 94 -2.90 -16.69 5.04
C GLU A 94 -1.69 -16.57 4.11
N PRO A 95 -0.48 -17.01 4.52
CA PRO A 95 0.68 -17.03 3.66
C PRO A 95 0.45 -17.95 2.46
N LEU A 96 0.49 -17.38 1.25
CA LEU A 96 0.40 -18.11 -0.01
C LEU A 96 1.74 -18.08 -0.73
N THR A 97 2.13 -19.25 -1.23
CA THR A 97 3.31 -19.44 -2.07
C THR A 97 2.85 -19.99 -3.41
N MET A 98 3.20 -19.31 -4.50
CA MET A 98 2.88 -19.75 -5.87
C MET A 98 3.94 -20.70 -6.45
N ASP A 99 5.02 -20.92 -5.72
CA ASP A 99 6.20 -21.60 -6.20
C ASP A 99 6.37 -22.98 -5.56
N LYS A 100 6.34 -24.02 -6.39
CA LYS A 100 6.57 -25.41 -5.94
C LYS A 100 7.95 -25.60 -5.28
N SER A 101 8.95 -24.77 -5.61
CA SER A 101 10.28 -24.84 -5.01
C SER A 101 10.37 -24.30 -3.56
N LEU A 102 9.29 -23.70 -3.08
CA LEU A 102 9.15 -23.17 -1.72
C LEU A 102 8.21 -24.01 -0.83
N GLU A 103 7.69 -25.14 -1.34
CA GLU A 103 6.91 -26.09 -0.54
C GLU A 103 7.74 -26.62 0.64
N GLY A 104 7.21 -26.48 1.87
CA GLY A 104 7.86 -26.92 3.11
C GLY A 104 8.88 -25.93 3.72
N LYS A 105 9.09 -24.76 3.11
CA LYS A 105 9.89 -23.68 3.72
C LYS A 105 9.00 -22.71 4.47
N GLU A 106 9.51 -22.13 5.55
CA GLU A 106 8.79 -21.06 6.26
C GLU A 106 8.57 -19.87 5.34
N PHE A 107 7.37 -19.28 5.41
CA PHE A 107 6.99 -18.12 4.61
C PHE A 107 7.94 -16.95 4.90
N ASN A 108 8.61 -16.45 3.87
CA ASN A 108 9.50 -15.31 3.99
C ASN A 108 9.32 -14.35 2.80
N GLU A 109 8.95 -13.11 3.07
CA GLU A 109 8.77 -12.08 2.05
C GLU A 109 10.05 -11.79 1.24
N ALA A 110 11.23 -12.16 1.77
CA ALA A 110 12.51 -12.04 1.09
C ALA A 110 12.64 -12.91 -0.16
N TYR A 111 11.82 -13.96 -0.34
CA TYR A 111 11.83 -14.77 -1.57
C TYR A 111 11.35 -14.01 -2.82
N ASN A 112 10.75 -12.83 -2.64
CA ASN A 112 10.41 -11.93 -3.74
C ASN A 112 11.57 -11.02 -4.19
N ALA A 113 12.67 -10.95 -3.43
CA ALA A 113 13.85 -10.21 -3.87
C ALA A 113 14.47 -10.95 -5.06
N LYS A 114 14.52 -10.29 -6.22
CA LYS A 114 15.29 -10.80 -7.36
C LYS A 114 16.77 -10.84 -6.96
N LYS A 115 17.41 -11.96 -7.21
CA LYS A 115 18.85 -11.98 -7.49
C LYS A 115 19.08 -11.36 -8.87
#